data_AF-A0A8T0A7W9-F1
#
_entry.id   AF-A0A8T0A7W9-F1
#
_cell.length_a   1.000
_cell.length_b   1.000
_cell.length_c   1.000
_cell.angle_alpha   90.00
_cell.angle_beta   90.00
_cell.angle_gamma   90.00
#
_symmetry.space_group_name_H-M   'P 1'
#
loop_
_entity.id
_entity.type
_entity.pdbx_description
1 polymer ?
#
loop_
_entity_poly.entity_id
_entity_poly.type
_entity_poly.pdbx_seq_one_letter_code
_entity_poly.pdbx_strand_id
1 'polypeptide(L)'
;MNTSMINSSLDMDYHQGLAASSMIVICSQILSSLVGLPLNCYMLFLLFTEGARKDMDVTFNVSQCASEILLSFTAPLSIACHLNSDLCVVKALGFFWGISMSARCHFQCCVCLERYIAVVHPITFLKYNRARYRLPCAMG
;
A
#
# COMPACT_ATOMS: atom_id res chain seq x y z
N MET A 1 41.30 6.43 31.36
CA MET A 1 41.62 5.85 30.03
C MET A 1 40.59 4.82 29.53
N ASN A 2 39.41 4.68 30.14
CA ASN A 2 38.42 3.64 29.78
C ASN A 2 37.13 4.17 29.12
N THR A 3 36.80 5.45 29.31
CA THR A 3 35.56 6.05 28.82
C THR A 3 35.55 6.28 27.31
N SER A 4 36.71 6.55 26.69
CA SER A 4 36.81 6.71 25.24
C SER A 4 36.67 5.38 24.48
N MET A 5 37.22 4.29 25.03
CA MET A 5 37.15 2.96 24.40
C MET A 5 35.74 2.35 24.44
N ILE A 6 34.99 2.58 25.52
CA ILE A 6 33.59 2.11 25.65
C ILE A 6 32.66 2.84 24.68
N ASN A 7 32.88 4.14 24.47
CA ASN A 7 32.08 4.92 23.51
C ASN A 7 32.32 4.47 22.06
N SER A 8 33.56 4.13 21.70
CA SER A 8 33.89 3.63 20.35
C SER A 8 33.33 2.23 20.05
N SER A 9 33.27 1.34 21.05
CA SER A 9 32.66 0.01 20.86
C SER A 9 31.14 0.09 20.75
N LEU A 10 30.51 0.97 21.55
CA LEU A 10 29.08 1.23 21.42
C LEU A 10 28.74 1.82 20.05
N ASP A 11 29.49 2.82 19.57
CA ASP A 11 29.26 3.46 18.26
C ASP A 11 29.35 2.46 17.10
N MET A 12 30.31 1.53 17.16
CA MET A 12 30.46 0.42 16.21
C MET A 12 29.24 -0.52 16.19
N ASP A 13 28.71 -0.91 17.35
CA ASP A 13 27.51 -1.76 17.44
C ASP A 13 26.26 -1.04 16.94
N TYR A 14 26.10 0.25 17.23
CA TYR A 14 24.99 1.06 16.72
C TYR A 14 25.05 1.21 15.20
N HIS A 15 26.24 1.47 14.64
CA HIS A 15 26.42 1.62 13.20
C HIS A 15 26.17 0.30 12.45
N GLN A 16 26.58 -0.83 13.04
CA GLN A 16 26.35 -2.17 12.48
C GLN A 16 24.87 -2.60 12.58
N GLY A 17 24.20 -2.29 13.69
CA GLY A 17 22.75 -2.50 13.85
C GLY A 17 21.90 -1.64 12.90
N LEU A 18 22.29 -0.38 12.71
CA LEU A 18 21.60 0.56 11.82
C LEU A 18 21.77 0.15 10.34
N ALA A 19 22.97 -0.29 9.96
CA ALA A 19 23.23 -0.82 8.63
C ALA A 19 22.43 -2.10 8.36
N ALA A 20 22.44 -3.07 9.30
CA ALA A 20 21.67 -4.31 9.17
C ALA A 20 20.16 -4.05 9.04
N SER A 21 19.61 -3.14 9.84
CA SER A 21 18.20 -2.71 9.75
C SER A 21 17.87 -2.16 8.36
N SER A 22 18.73 -1.28 7.84
CA SER A 22 18.56 -0.67 6.52
C SER A 22 18.59 -1.72 5.40
N MET A 23 19.50 -2.70 5.48
CA MET A 23 19.60 -3.78 4.48
C MET A 23 18.34 -4.66 4.45
N ILE A 24 17.80 -5.02 5.62
CA ILE A 24 16.56 -5.82 5.70
C ILE A 24 15.39 -5.06 5.06
N VAL A 25 15.25 -3.77 5.35
CA VAL A 25 14.19 -2.93 4.77
C VAL A 25 14.32 -2.88 3.25
N ILE A 26 15.52 -2.60 2.72
CA ILE A 26 15.77 -2.54 1.28
C ILE A 26 15.47 -3.88 0.60
N CYS A 27 15.92 -5.00 1.17
CA CYS A 27 15.64 -6.34 0.65
C CYS A 27 14.14 -6.65 0.64
N SER A 28 13.43 -6.34 1.73
CA SER A 28 11.98 -6.54 1.81
C SER A 28 11.23 -5.69 0.78
N GLN A 29 11.71 -4.48 0.51
CA GLN A 29 11.12 -3.58 -0.47
C GLN A 29 11.32 -4.10 -1.89
N ILE A 30 12.52 -4.57 -2.22
CA ILE A 30 12.84 -5.14 -3.54
C ILE A 30 11.98 -6.37 -3.81
N LEU A 31 11.86 -7.29 -2.84
CA LEU A 31 11.00 -8.48 -2.96
C LEU A 31 9.53 -8.09 -3.12
N SER A 32 9.07 -7.12 -2.32
CA SER A 32 7.69 -6.63 -2.39
C SER A 32 7.37 -5.97 -3.73
N SER A 33 8.32 -5.22 -4.32
CA SER A 33 8.13 -4.65 -5.66
C SER A 33 8.21 -5.72 -6.76
N LEU A 34 9.09 -6.71 -6.65
CA LEU A 34 9.23 -7.79 -7.64
C LEU A 34 8.01 -8.70 -7.70
N VAL A 35 7.42 -9.03 -6.55
CA VAL A 35 6.26 -9.94 -6.46
C VAL A 35 4.94 -9.17 -6.45
N GLY A 36 4.89 -8.06 -5.72
CA GLY A 36 3.68 -7.25 -5.55
C GLY A 36 3.26 -6.54 -6.83
N LEU A 37 4.20 -6.04 -7.63
CA LEU A 37 3.86 -5.33 -8.87
C LEU A 37 3.21 -6.25 -9.92
N PRO A 38 3.77 -7.43 -10.29
CA PRO A 38 3.09 -8.34 -11.21
C PRO A 38 1.79 -8.89 -10.63
N LEU A 39 1.70 -9.11 -9.31
CA LEU A 39 0.48 -9.59 -8.67
C LEU A 39 -0.64 -8.55 -8.73
N ASN A 40 -0.35 -7.29 -8.36
CA ASN A 40 -1.33 -6.20 -8.41
C ASN A 40 -1.74 -5.86 -9.84
N CYS A 41 -0.79 -5.86 -10.79
CA CYS A 41 -1.10 -5.69 -12.21
C CYS A 41 -1.97 -6.82 -12.75
N TYR A 42 -1.70 -8.07 -12.36
CA TYR A 42 -2.51 -9.23 -12.74
C TYR A 42 -3.91 -9.15 -12.17
N MET A 43 -4.07 -8.74 -10.90
CA MET A 43 -5.40 -8.52 -10.30
C MET A 43 -6.16 -7.41 -11.01
N LEU A 44 -5.51 -6.30 -11.33
CA LEU A 44 -6.13 -5.20 -12.08
C LEU A 44 -6.58 -5.65 -13.48
N PHE A 45 -5.72 -6.43 -14.16
CA PHE A 45 -6.03 -7.04 -15.44
C PHE A 45 -7.23 -7.99 -15.34
N LEU A 46 -7.23 -8.89 -14.35
CA LEU A 46 -8.33 -9.83 -14.11
C LEU A 46 -9.65 -9.09 -13.85
N LEU A 47 -9.64 -8.05 -13.01
CA LEU A 47 -10.81 -7.22 -12.72
C LEU A 47 -11.32 -6.47 -13.97
N PHE A 48 -10.44 -6.14 -14.91
CA PHE A 48 -10.79 -5.49 -16.17
C PHE A 48 -11.33 -6.50 -17.21
N THR A 49 -10.72 -7.68 -17.30
CA THR A 49 -11.09 -8.76 -18.23
C THR A 49 -12.37 -9.46 -17.84
N GLU A 50 -12.63 -9.68 -16.55
CA GLU A 50 -13.87 -10.28 -16.03
C GLU A 50 -15.09 -9.35 -16.13
N GLY A 51 -14.92 -8.17 -16.76
CA GLY A 51 -16.00 -7.24 -17.05
C GLY A 51 -16.65 -6.72 -15.78
N ALA A 52 -15.90 -5.92 -15.01
CA ALA A 52 -16.31 -5.15 -13.83
C ALA A 52 -17.83 -5.17 -13.55
N ARG A 53 -18.33 -6.25 -12.95
CA ARG A 53 -19.59 -6.15 -12.20
C ARG A 53 -19.32 -5.05 -11.20
N LYS A 54 -20.11 -3.97 -11.25
CA LYS A 54 -19.97 -2.77 -10.40
C LYS A 54 -20.34 -3.07 -8.94
N ASP A 55 -19.92 -4.21 -8.43
CA ASP A 55 -20.01 -4.56 -7.04
C ASP A 55 -18.99 -3.72 -6.26
N MET A 56 -19.33 -3.45 -5.01
CA MET A 56 -18.58 -2.52 -4.15
C MET A 56 -17.16 -3.06 -3.89
N ASP A 57 -17.05 -4.37 -3.71
CA ASP A 57 -15.80 -5.14 -3.60
C ASP A 57 -14.81 -4.82 -4.73
N VAL A 58 -15.28 -4.78 -5.99
CA VAL A 58 -14.42 -4.51 -7.16
C VAL A 58 -13.81 -3.10 -7.10
N THR A 59 -14.57 -2.10 -6.65
CA THR A 59 -14.05 -0.71 -6.59
C THR A 59 -13.01 -0.55 -5.49
N PHE A 60 -13.22 -1.20 -4.34
CA PHE A 60 -12.25 -1.19 -3.25
C PHE A 60 -10.98 -1.96 -3.64
N ASN A 61 -11.12 -3.12 -4.29
CA ASN A 61 -9.99 -3.92 -4.77
C ASN A 61 -9.15 -3.18 -5.83
N VAL A 62 -9.79 -2.47 -6.78
CA VAL A 62 -9.05 -1.63 -7.75
C VAL A 62 -8.29 -0.51 -7.03
N SER A 63 -8.93 0.16 -6.07
CA SER A 63 -8.29 1.25 -5.31
C SER A 63 -7.12 0.76 -4.45
N GLN A 64 -7.26 -0.46 -3.89
CA GLN A 64 -6.20 -1.13 -3.17
C GLN A 64 -5.03 -1.50 -4.09
N CYS A 65 -5.29 -2.15 -5.22
CA CYS A 65 -4.26 -2.46 -6.23
C CYS A 65 -3.52 -1.20 -6.70
N ALA A 66 -4.25 -0.10 -6.94
CA ALA A 66 -3.65 1.18 -7.31
C ALA A 66 -2.71 1.72 -6.20
N SER A 67 -3.10 1.61 -4.93
CA SER A 67 -2.26 2.02 -3.80
C SER A 67 -0.99 1.18 -3.65
N GLU A 68 -1.05 -0.12 -3.95
CA GLU A 68 0.10 -1.03 -3.90
C GLU A 68 1.06 -0.81 -5.08
N ILE A 69 0.54 -0.48 -6.27
CA ILE A 69 1.35 -0.08 -7.43
C ILE A 69 2.08 1.24 -7.13
N LEU A 70 1.40 2.23 -6.55
CA LEU A 70 2.01 3.50 -6.12
C LEU A 70 3.10 3.27 -5.06
N LEU A 71 2.85 2.38 -4.09
CA LEU A 71 3.86 2.02 -3.08
C LEU A 71 5.05 1.29 -3.71
N SER A 72 4.81 0.43 -4.70
CA SER A 72 5.87 -0.27 -5.43
C SER A 72 6.76 0.71 -6.20
N PHE A 73 6.22 1.82 -6.68
CA PHE A 73 6.97 2.91 -7.32
C PHE A 73 7.70 3.83 -6.33
N THR A 74 7.18 3.92 -5.10
CA THR A 74 7.82 4.64 -3.99
C THR A 74 9.17 3.99 -3.59
N ALA A 75 9.32 2.67 -3.81
CA ALA A 75 10.54 1.91 -3.54
C ALA A 75 11.78 2.38 -4.33
N PRO A 76 11.80 2.39 -5.67
CA PRO A 76 12.93 2.88 -6.44
C PRO A 76 13.16 4.38 -6.22
N LEU A 77 12.09 5.14 -5.92
CA LEU A 77 12.19 6.56 -5.62
C LEU A 77 12.93 6.82 -4.30
N SER A 78 12.78 5.97 -3.28
CA SER A 78 13.56 6.09 -2.04
C SER A 78 15.05 5.82 -2.27
N ILE A 79 15.39 4.83 -3.11
CA ILE A 79 16.76 4.50 -3.50
C ILE A 79 17.38 5.67 -4.31
N ALA A 80 16.62 6.24 -5.25
CA ALA A 80 17.06 7.41 -6.01
C ALA A 80 17.24 8.66 -5.14
N CYS A 81 16.44 8.79 -4.07
CA CYS A 81 16.55 9.87 -3.09
C CYS A 81 17.77 9.69 -2.15
N HIS A 82 18.27 8.48 -1.94
CA HIS A 82 19.56 8.30 -1.27
C HIS A 82 20.73 8.84 -2.10
N LEU A 83 20.59 8.90 -3.43
CA LEU A 83 21.60 9.46 -4.35
C LEU A 83 21.48 10.98 -4.48
N ASN A 84 20.26 11.53 -4.35
CA ASN A 84 19.97 12.96 -4.43
C ASN A 84 19.37 13.42 -3.10
N SER A 85 20.17 14.10 -2.28
CA SER A 85 19.87 14.53 -0.91
C SER A 85 18.78 15.61 -0.80
N ASP A 86 17.66 15.46 -1.51
CA ASP A 86 16.55 16.40 -1.53
C ASP A 86 15.57 16.11 -0.38
N LEU A 87 15.58 17.02 0.60
CA LEU A 87 14.73 16.96 1.80
C LEU A 87 13.22 16.94 1.46
N CYS A 88 12.84 17.50 0.31
CA CYS A 88 11.45 17.55 -0.16
C CYS A 88 10.93 16.16 -0.55
N VAL A 89 11.77 15.37 -1.24
CA VAL A 89 11.41 14.02 -1.71
C VAL A 89 11.25 13.09 -0.51
N VAL A 90 12.13 13.18 0.49
CA VAL A 90 12.02 12.40 1.74
C VAL A 90 10.69 12.64 2.46
N LYS A 91 10.26 13.91 2.57
CA LYS A 91 8.97 14.26 3.18
C LYS A 91 7.78 13.73 2.38
N ALA A 92 7.83 13.87 1.06
CA ALA A 92 6.78 13.35 0.19
C ALA A 92 6.67 11.82 0.28
N LEU A 93 7.79 11.10 0.26
CA LEU A 93 7.85 9.64 0.42
C LEU A 93 7.22 9.19 1.75
N GLY A 94 7.55 9.86 2.87
CA GLY A 94 6.97 9.56 4.18
C GLY A 94 5.45 9.78 4.21
N PHE A 95 4.96 10.84 3.56
CA PHE A 95 3.54 11.11 3.45
C PHE A 95 2.80 10.05 2.62
N PHE A 96 3.35 9.67 1.45
CA PHE A 96 2.79 8.61 0.62
C PHE A 96 2.76 7.27 1.35
N TRP A 97 3.80 6.93 2.10
CA TRP A 97 3.83 5.73 2.91
C TRP A 97 2.69 5.70 3.95
N GLY A 98 2.49 6.82 4.66
CA GLY A 98 1.41 6.96 5.63
C GLY A 98 0.02 6.80 4.99
N ILE A 99 -0.18 7.41 3.82
CA ILE A 99 -1.43 7.26 3.05
C ILE A 99 -1.64 5.80 2.65
N SER A 100 -0.64 5.13 2.09
CA SER A 100 -0.75 3.73 1.67
C SER A 100 -1.06 2.79 2.83
N MET A 101 -0.56 3.06 4.03
CA MET A 101 -0.93 2.29 5.23
C MET A 101 -2.38 2.52 5.64
N SER A 102 -2.82 3.78 5.69
CA SER A 102 -4.21 4.11 6.01
C SER A 102 -5.18 3.53 4.98
N ALA A 103 -4.83 3.59 3.70
CA ALA A 103 -5.60 3.03 2.60
C ALA A 103 -5.82 1.52 2.79
N ARG A 104 -4.75 0.77 3.08
CA ARG A 104 -4.84 -0.68 3.36
C ARG A 104 -5.77 -1.00 4.52
N CYS A 105 -5.68 -0.28 5.63
CA CYS A 105 -6.58 -0.47 6.77
C CYS A 105 -8.04 -0.20 6.40
N HIS A 106 -8.31 0.89 5.69
CA HIS A 106 -9.67 1.23 5.26
C HIS A 106 -10.26 0.19 4.31
N PHE A 107 -9.49 -0.25 3.31
CA PHE A 107 -9.96 -1.25 2.35
C PHE A 107 -10.23 -2.61 3.01
N GLN A 108 -9.35 -3.06 3.92
CA GLN A 108 -9.58 -4.30 4.67
C GLN A 108 -10.85 -4.21 5.53
N CYS A 109 -11.07 -3.08 6.22
CA CYS A 109 -12.29 -2.87 6.99
C CYS A 109 -13.54 -2.91 6.10
N CYS A 110 -13.49 -2.29 4.92
CA CYS A 110 -14.60 -2.30 3.96
C CYS A 110 -14.92 -3.71 3.45
N VAL A 111 -13.91 -4.50 3.09
CA VAL A 111 -14.08 -5.90 2.65
C VAL A 111 -14.69 -6.76 3.76
N CYS A 112 -14.17 -6.64 4.99
CA CYS A 112 -14.71 -7.35 6.15
C CYS A 112 -16.18 -6.97 6.41
N LEU A 113 -16.51 -5.67 6.32
CA LEU A 113 -17.86 -5.17 6.50
C LEU A 113 -18.80 -5.67 5.40
N GLU A 114 -18.35 -5.69 4.15
CA GLU A 114 -19.15 -6.17 3.02
C GLU A 114 -19.52 -7.65 3.18
N ARG A 115 -18.55 -8.49 3.57
CA ARG A 115 -18.79 -9.91 3.85
C ARG A 115 -19.69 -10.13 5.07
N TYR A 116 -19.57 -9.29 6.09
CA TYR A 116 -20.47 -9.31 7.25
C TYR A 116 -21.92 -8.95 6.85
N ILE A 117 -22.11 -7.87 6.08
CA ILE A 117 -23.43 -7.42 5.63
C ILE A 117 -24.07 -8.46 4.69
N ALA A 118 -23.30 -9.10 3.81
CA ALA A 118 -23.79 -10.14 2.93
C ALA A 118 -24.39 -11.34 3.68
N VAL A 119 -23.84 -11.68 4.86
CA VAL A 119 -24.31 -12.79 5.70
C VAL A 119 -25.47 -12.39 6.60
N VAL A 120 -25.39 -11.22 7.26
CA VAL A 120 -26.37 -10.81 8.28
C VAL A 120 -27.58 -10.10 7.68
N HIS A 121 -27.38 -9.30 6.63
CA HIS A 121 -28.42 -8.45 6.03
C HIS A 121 -28.40 -8.50 4.49
N PRO A 122 -28.86 -9.62 3.88
CA PRO A 122 -28.88 -9.78 2.43
C PRO A 122 -29.76 -8.73 1.70
N ILE A 123 -30.75 -8.15 2.41
CA ILE A 123 -31.69 -7.15 1.87
C ILE A 123 -31.04 -5.76 1.74
N THR A 124 -30.10 -5.43 2.64
CA THR A 124 -29.36 -4.16 2.62
C THR A 124 -28.31 -4.17 1.50
N PHE A 125 -27.70 -5.33 1.23
CA PHE A 125 -26.78 -5.52 0.10
C PHE A 125 -27.44 -5.21 -1.25
N LEU A 126 -28.69 -5.66 -1.45
CA LEU A 126 -29.48 -5.33 -2.64
C LEU A 126 -29.77 -3.83 -2.76
N LYS A 127 -30.01 -3.13 -1.64
CA LYS A 127 -30.35 -1.70 -1.58
C LYS A 127 -29.14 -0.78 -1.78
N TYR A 128 -27.93 -1.24 -1.48
CA TYR A 128 -26.70 -0.48 -1.72
C TYR A 128 -26.23 -0.60 -3.18
N ASN A 129 -26.38 -1.79 -3.78
CA ASN A 129 -26.21 -1.95 -5.22
C ASN A 129 -27.24 -1.04 -5.94
N ARG A 130 -28.52 -1.08 -5.50
CA ARG A 130 -29.52 0.02 -5.47
C ARG A 130 -29.19 1.37 -6.13
N ALA A 131 -28.31 2.06 -5.40
CA ALA A 131 -28.05 3.46 -5.52
C ALA A 131 -27.03 3.76 -6.63
N ARG A 132 -26.12 2.82 -6.94
CA ARG A 132 -25.10 3.02 -7.98
C ARG A 132 -25.61 2.88 -9.40
N TYR A 133 -26.67 2.12 -9.64
CA TYR A 133 -27.30 2.05 -10.97
C TYR A 133 -28.39 3.10 -11.22
N ARG A 134 -28.70 3.96 -10.24
CA ARG A 134 -29.47 5.19 -10.49
C ARG A 134 -28.60 6.40 -10.85
N LEU A 135 -27.30 6.34 -10.60
CA LEU A 135 -26.34 7.40 -10.93
C LEU A 135 -25.82 7.41 -12.40
N PRO A 136 -25.91 6.37 -13.25
CA PRO A 136 -25.49 6.49 -14.64
C PRO A 136 -26.53 7.18 -15.53
N CYS A 137 -27.79 7.32 -15.09
CA CYS A 137 -28.86 7.91 -15.90
C CYS A 137 -28.95 9.45 -15.80
N ALA A 138 -28.03 10.12 -15.10
CA ALA A 138 -27.98 11.58 -15.00
C ALA A 138 -26.83 12.21 -15.81
N MET A 139 -26.09 11.40 -16.57
CA MET A 139 -25.17 11.87 -17.61
C MET A 139 -25.59 11.26 -18.95
N GLY A 140 -26.73 11.72 -19.46
CA GLY A 140 -27.26 11.45 -20.78
C GLY A 140 -27.91 12.71 -21.31
#